data_AF-A0A7Z7BIF2-F1
#
_entry.id   AF-A0A7Z7BIF2-F1
#
_cell.length_a   1.000
_cell.length_b   1.000
_cell.length_c   1.000
_cell.angle_alpha   90.00
_cell.angle_beta   90.00
_cell.angle_gamma   90.00
#
_symmetry.space_group_name_H-M   'P 1'
#
loop_
_entity.id
_entity.type
_entity.pdbx_description
1 polymer ?
#
loop_
_entity_poly.entity_id
_entity_poly.type
_entity_poly.pdbx_seq_one_letter_code
_entity_poly.pdbx_strand_id
1 'polypeptide(L)' 'MQNPALLVMLDYLESVHAPPMEVQRFVDRWHRLRPHESFPCPVCFLTGEEQPLIPLNAQGNVKPVVCPTCKTQYNVAIDD' A
#
# COMPACT_ATOMS: atom_id res chain seq x y z
N MET A 1 -16.83 3.99 -0.35
CA MET A 1 -16.06 3.55 0.82
C MET A 1 -14.59 3.71 0.45
N GLN A 2 -13.84 4.57 1.12
CA GLN A 2 -12.38 4.67 0.91
C GLN A 2 -11.75 3.35 1.39
N ASN A 3 -10.89 2.75 0.57
CA ASN A 3 -10.22 1.50 0.96
C ASN A 3 -9.19 1.81 2.06
N PRO A 4 -9.28 1.20 3.25
CA PRO A 4 -8.37 1.51 4.37
C PRO A 4 -6.90 1.26 4.01
N ALA A 5 -6.61 0.30 3.12
CA ALA A 5 -5.26 0.04 2.65
C ALA A 5 -4.69 1.21 1.84
N LEU A 6 -5.52 1.83 0.98
CA LEU A 6 -5.09 2.99 0.19
C LEU A 6 -4.76 4.17 1.10
N LEU A 7 -5.59 4.43 2.11
CA LEU A 7 -5.36 5.51 3.08
C LEU A 7 -4.02 5.36 3.79
N VAL A 8 -3.71 4.16 4.30
CA VAL A 8 -2.44 3.87 4.98
C VAL A 8 -1.24 4.07 4.05
N MET A 9 -1.37 3.71 2.78
CA MET A 9 -0.27 3.89 1.82
C MET A 9 -0.09 5.34 1.39
N LEU A 10 -1.17 6.12 1.30
CA LEU A 10 -1.09 7.56 1.02
C LEU A 10 -0.46 8.32 2.20
N ASP A 11 -0.86 7.99 3.43
CA ASP A 11 -0.26 8.55 4.65
C ASP A 11 1.24 8.25 4.70
N TYR A 12 1.64 7.03 4.35
CA TYR A 12 3.06 6.68 4.23
C TYR A 12 3.78 7.54 3.17
N LEU A 13 3.22 7.66 1.96
CA LEU A 13 3.80 8.45 0.87
C LEU A 13 3.96 9.93 1.27
N GLU A 14 2.98 10.48 1.98
CA GLU A 14 3.04 11.83 2.54
C GLU A 14 4.14 11.95 3.59
N SER A 15 4.26 10.99 4.51
CA SER A 15 5.30 10.98 5.56
C SER A 15 6.73 10.96 5.01
N VAL A 16 6.95 10.28 3.88
CA VAL A 16 8.26 10.23 3.19
C VAL A 16 8.46 11.38 2.20
N HIS A 17 7.56 12.37 2.18
CA HIS A 17 7.59 13.52 1.28
C HIS A 17 7.68 13.11 -0.20
N ALA A 18 6.93 12.07 -0.58
CA ALA A 18 6.90 11.59 -1.95
C ALA A 18 6.46 12.72 -2.91
N PRO A 19 7.08 12.85 -4.10
CA PRO A 19 6.66 13.85 -5.06
C PRO A 19 5.18 13.69 -5.42
N PRO A 20 4.39 14.78 -5.50
CA PRO A 20 2.94 14.70 -5.80
C PRO A 20 2.61 13.94 -7.09
N MET A 21 3.50 14.01 -8.08
CA MET A 21 3.35 13.25 -9.34
C MET A 21 3.42 11.73 -9.13
N GLU A 22 4.29 11.26 -8.23
CA GLU A 22 4.42 9.84 -7.91
C GLU A 22 3.25 9.35 -7.05
N VAL A 23 2.76 10.19 -6.14
CA VAL A 23 1.53 9.92 -5.39
C VAL A 23 0.34 9.73 -6.33
N GLN A 24 0.17 10.62 -7.30
CA GLN A 24 -0.92 10.50 -8.29
C GLN A 24 -0.76 9.24 -9.15
N ARG A 25 0.46 8.92 -9.59
CA ARG A 25 0.74 7.67 -10.33
C ARG A 25 0.39 6.43 -9.53
N PHE A 26 0.69 6.43 -8.23
CA PHE A 26 0.35 5.33 -7.33
C PHE A 26 -1.17 5.18 -7.20
N VAL A 27 -1.90 6.29 -7.02
CA VAL A 27 -3.38 6.29 -6.97
C VAL A 27 -3.98 5.78 -8.28
N ASP A 28 -3.48 6.23 -9.42
CA ASP A 28 -3.95 5.77 -10.74
C ASP A 28 -3.69 4.27 -10.92
N ARG A 29 -2.53 3.79 -10.49
CA ARG A 29 -2.18 2.37 -10.51
C ARG A 29 -3.09 1.55 -9.58
N TRP A 30 -3.41 2.09 -8.41
CA TRP A 30 -4.31 1.47 -7.43
C TRP A 30 -5.70 1.26 -8.00
N HIS A 31 -6.27 2.27 -8.66
CA HIS A 31 -7.60 2.16 -9.28
C HIS A 31 -7.66 1.14 -10.43
N ARG A 32 -6.51 0.74 -10.97
CA ARG A 32 -6.41 -0.29 -12.02
C ARG A 32 -6.19 -1.70 -11.46
N LEU A 33 -6.06 -1.86 -10.14
CA LEU A 33 -5.90 -3.18 -9.52
C LEU A 33 -7.11 -4.06 -9.77
N ARG A 34 -6.85 -5.31 -10.13
CA ARG A 34 -7.91 -6.32 -10.23
C ARG A 34 -8.34 -6.78 -8.83
N PRO A 35 -9.58 -7.30 -8.66
CA PRO A 35 -10.10 -7.71 -7.34
C PRO A 35 -9.27 -8.76 -6.58
N HIS A 36 -8.43 -9.53 -7.27
CA HIS A 36 -7.58 -10.58 -6.68
C HIS A 36 -6.09 -10.24 -6.72
N GLU A 37 -5.76 -9.01 -7.12
CA GLU A 37 -4.40 -8.56 -7.24
C GLU A 37 -3.87 -8.12 -5.87
N SER A 38 -2.61 -8.42 -5.59
CA SER A 38 -1.97 -7.96 -4.37
C SER A 38 -1.72 -6.46 -4.44
N PHE A 39 -1.82 -5.76 -3.31
CA PHE A 39 -1.56 -4.33 -3.27
C PHE A 39 -0.09 -4.02 -3.60
N PRO A 40 0.21 -2.99 -4.41
CA PRO A 40 1.58 -2.62 -4.73
C PRO A 40 2.23 -1.92 -3.54
N CYS A 41 3.52 -2.17 -3.32
CA CYS A 41 4.29 -1.48 -2.29
C CYS A 41 4.59 -0.04 -2.72
N PRO A 42 4.17 0.99 -1.95
CA PRO A 42 4.42 2.38 -2.32
C PRO A 42 5.92 2.72 -2.33
N VAL A 43 6.74 2.12 -1.44
CA VAL A 43 8.20 2.34 -1.41
C VAL A 43 8.88 1.88 -2.68
N CYS A 44 8.64 0.63 -3.10
CA CYS A 44 9.23 0.11 -4.33
C CYS A 44 8.69 0.88 -5.54
N PHE A 45 7.42 1.28 -5.50
CA PHE A 45 6.82 2.04 -6.59
C PHE A 45 7.56 3.36 -6.84
N LEU A 46 7.96 4.06 -5.77
CA LEU A 46 8.80 5.27 -5.87
C LEU A 46 10.18 5.02 -6.50
N THR A 47 10.71 3.79 -6.40
CA THR A 47 11.96 3.40 -7.05
C THR A 47 11.77 2.86 -8.47
N GLY A 48 10.54 2.92 -9.00
CA GLY A 48 10.18 2.42 -10.33
C GLY A 48 9.96 0.90 -10.38
N GLU A 49 9.88 0.22 -9.24
CA GLU A 49 9.63 -1.21 -9.14
C GLU A 49 8.25 -1.49 -8.54
N GLU A 50 7.52 -2.44 -9.08
CA GLU A 50 6.25 -2.86 -8.48
C GLU A 50 6.44 -4.18 -7.73
N GLN A 51 6.35 -4.11 -6.40
CA GLN A 51 6.47 -5.28 -5.54
C GLN A 51 5.15 -5.53 -4.81
N PRO A 52 4.60 -6.76 -4.83
CA PRO A 52 3.34 -7.06 -4.18
C PRO A 52 3.51 -7.08 -2.66
N LEU A 53 2.58 -6.48 -1.95
CA LEU A 53 2.45 -6.57 -0.50
C LEU A 53 1.81 -7.91 -0.14
N ILE A 54 2.43 -8.60 0.81
CA ILE A 54 1.99 -9.89 1.30
C ILE A 54 1.22 -9.68 2.61
N PRO A 55 -0.06 -10.11 2.68
CA PRO A 55 -0.81 -10.05 3.92
C PRO A 55 -0.26 -11.04 4.95
N LEU A 56 -0.08 -10.58 6.18
CA LEU A 56 0.23 -11.40 7.34
C LEU A 56 -1.05 -11.81 8.09
N ASN A 57 -0.90 -12.63 9.13
CA ASN A 57 -2.01 -12.97 10.02
C ASN A 57 -2.61 -11.70 10.64
N ALA A 58 -3.93 -11.61 10.67
CA ALA A 58 -4.63 -10.50 11.31
C ALA A 58 -4.31 -10.49 12.81
N GLN A 59 -4.12 -9.30 13.37
CA GLN A 59 -3.82 -9.09 14.78
C GLN A 59 -4.91 -8.18 15.37
N GLY A 60 -6.00 -8.78 15.86
CA GLY A 60 -7.19 -8.01 16.26
C GLY A 60 -7.82 -7.34 15.04
N ASN A 61 -7.99 -6.02 15.11
CA ASN A 61 -8.70 -5.22 14.10
C ASN A 61 -7.78 -4.72 12.97
N VAL A 62 -6.54 -5.22 12.91
CA VAL A 62 -5.59 -4.86 11.85
C VAL A 62 -5.12 -6.08 11.08
N LYS A 63 -4.98 -5.92 9.77
CA LYS A 63 -4.35 -6.83 8.84
C LYS A 63 -3.01 -6.24 8.40
N PRO A 64 -1.89 -6.65 9.01
CA PRO A 64 -0.58 -6.20 8.58
C PRO A 64 -0.29 -6.73 7.17
N VAL A 65 0.29 -5.88 6.33
CA VAL A 65 0.80 -6.26 5.01
C VAL A 65 2.27 -5.86 4.92
N VAL A 66 3.11 -6.71 4.34
CA VAL A 66 4.56 -6.49 4.29
C VAL A 66 5.07 -6.62 2.86
N CYS A 67 6.00 -5.75 2.47
CA CYS A 67 6.75 -5.92 1.23
C CYS A 67 7.90 -6.91 1.43
N PRO A 68 7.98 -8.01 0.67
CA PRO A 68 9.09 -8.96 0.81
C PRO A 68 10.44 -8.36 0.41
N THR A 69 10.45 -7.32 -0.42
CA THR A 69 11.65 -6.70 -0.98
C THR A 69 12.22 -5.62 -0.06
N CYS A 70 11.48 -4.54 0.20
CA CYS A 70 11.96 -3.45 1.06
C CYS A 70 11.70 -3.68 2.57
N LYS A 71 11.01 -4.77 2.93
CA LYS A 71 10.63 -5.13 4.31
C LYS A 71 9.73 -4.12 5.03
N THR A 72 9.23 -3.09 4.36
CA THR A 72 8.27 -2.16 4.94
C THR A 72 6.96 -2.87 5.25
N GLN A 73 6.46 -2.67 6.47
CA GLN A 73 5.18 -3.18 6.95
C GLN A 73 4.17 -2.04 7.08
N TYR A 74 2.93 -2.31 6.68
CA TYR A 74 1.79 -1.40 6.80
C TYR A 74 0.70 -2.09 7.61
N ASN A 75 0.15 -1.40 8.61
CA ASN A 75 -0.93 -1.94 9.43
C ASN A 75 -2.27 -1.41 8.89
N VAL A 76 -2.97 -2.24 8.12
CA VAL A 76 -4.25 -1.87 7.50
C VAL A 76 -5.38 -2.22 8.46
N ALA A 77 -6.29 -1.29 8.75
CA ALA A 77 -7.49 -1.60 9.51
C ALA A 77 -8.40 -2.56 8.72
N ILE A 78 -8.93 -3.56 9.41
CA ILE A 78 -9.99 -4.42 8.87
C ILE A 78 -11.29 -3.67 9.14
N ASP A 79 -11.96 -3.18 8.11
CA ASP A 79 -13.35 -2.71 8.25
C ASP A 79 -14.21 -3.92 8.66
N ASP A 80 -14.94 -3.78 9.77
CA ASP A 80 -15.86 -4.77 10.35
C ASP A 80 -17.17 -4.86 9.55
#